data_AF-A0AA35LDV3-F1
#
_entry.id   AF-A0AA35LDV3-F1
#
_cell.length_a   1.000
_cell.length_b   1.000
_cell.length_c   1.000
_cell.angle_alpha   90.00
_cell.angle_beta   90.00
_cell.angle_gamma   90.00
#
_symmetry.space_group_name_H-M   'P 1'
#
loop_
_entity.id
_entity.type
_entity.pdbx_description
1 polymer ?
#
loop_
_entity_poly.entity_id
_entity_poly.type
_entity_poly.pdbx_seq_one_letter_code
_entity_poly.pdbx_strand_id
1 'polypeptide(L)' 'DCLDPMCSGHGVCVQGECHCSMGWGGVSCETSLPICQEQCSGHGSFLLDTGVCNCDPKWTGSDCST' A
#
# COMPACT_ATOMS: atom_id res chain seq x y z
N ASP A 1 -18.35 6.86 -12.27
CA ASP A 1 -18.06 8.19 -11.70
C ASP A 1 -17.67 7.96 -10.25
N CYS A 2 -16.59 8.58 -9.75
CA CYS A 2 -16.15 8.33 -8.38
C CYS A 2 -17.11 9.00 -7.40
N LEU A 3 -17.45 8.31 -6.32
CA LEU A 3 -18.32 8.87 -5.28
C LEU A 3 -17.67 10.08 -4.58
N ASP A 4 -16.33 10.05 -4.47
CA ASP A 4 -15.53 11.15 -3.95
C ASP A 4 -14.47 11.56 -5.00
N PRO A 5 -14.47 12.82 -5.47
CA PRO A 5 -13.54 13.27 -6.51
C PRO A 5 -12.09 13.37 -6.01
N MET A 6 -11.86 13.42 -4.70
CA MET A 6 -10.53 13.46 -4.08
C MET A 6 -10.13 12.12 -3.44
N CYS A 7 -10.96 11.09 -3.57
CA CYS A 7 -10.76 9.79 -2.95
C CYS A 7 -10.33 9.93 -1.47
N SER A 8 -11.22 10.52 -0.65
CA SER A 8 -10.98 10.78 0.78
C SER A 8 -9.79 11.71 1.08
N GLY A 9 -9.29 12.44 0.07
CA GLY A 9 -8.09 13.27 0.18
C GLY A 9 -6.79 12.49 0.09
N HIS A 10 -6.88 11.19 -0.20
CA HIS A 10 -5.75 10.26 -0.20
C HIS A 10 -5.51 9.62 -1.58
N GLY A 11 -6.14 10.13 -2.63
CA GLY A 11 -5.96 9.63 -4.00
C GLY A 11 -6.48 10.58 -5.05
N VAL A 12 -6.59 10.08 -6.28
CA VAL A 12 -7.15 10.82 -7.42
C VAL A 12 -8.17 9.96 -8.14
N CYS A 13 -9.32 10.54 -8.47
CA CYS A 13 -10.32 9.86 -9.28
C CYS A 13 -9.89 9.81 -10.75
N VAL A 14 -9.71 8.62 -11.30
CA VAL A 14 -9.34 8.39 -12.70
C VAL A 14 -10.36 7.43 -13.32
N GLN A 15 -11.10 7.91 -14.33
CA GLN A 15 -12.11 7.12 -15.06
C GLN A 15 -13.19 6.46 -14.20
N GLY A 16 -13.51 7.04 -13.05
CA GLY A 16 -14.52 6.51 -12.13
C GLY A 16 -14.00 5.51 -11.10
N GLU A 17 -12.68 5.29 -11.05
CA GLU A 17 -12.00 4.54 -10.00
C GLU A 17 -11.04 5.45 -9.22
N CYS A 18 -10.92 5.22 -7.92
CA CYS A 18 -10.02 5.97 -7.07
C CYS A 18 -8.62 5.36 -7.06
N HIS A 19 -7.65 6.11 -7.59
CA HIS A 19 -6.24 5.73 -7.56
C HIS A 19 -5.60 6.28 -6.28
N CYS A 20 -5.36 5.39 -5.32
CA CYS A 20 -4.88 5.78 -3.99
C CYS A 20 -3.38 6.08 -3.96
N SER A 21 -3.02 7.03 -3.10
CA SER A 21 -1.63 7.33 -2.76
C SER A 21 -1.02 6.21 -1.95
N MET A 22 0.32 6.11 -1.93
CA MET A 22 1.01 5.12 -1.12
C MET A 22 0.55 5.18 0.34
N GLY A 23 0.21 4.01 0.91
CA GLY A 23 -0.35 3.93 2.26
C GLY A 23 -1.85 4.08 2.35
N TRP A 24 -2.56 4.11 1.23
CA TRP A 24 -4.01 4.24 1.22
C TRP A 24 -4.65 3.25 0.26
N GLY A 25 -5.81 2.74 0.63
CA GLY A 25 -6.55 1.74 -0.11
C GLY A 25 -8.04 1.79 0.20
N GLY A 26 -8.80 0.89 -0.42
CA GLY A 26 -10.26 0.92 -0.40
C GLY A 26 -10.85 1.68 -1.58
N VAL A 27 -12.17 1.61 -1.73
CA VAL A 27 -12.90 2.10 -2.92
C VAL A 27 -12.76 3.62 -3.10
N SER A 28 -12.56 4.33 -1.99
CA SER A 28 -12.38 5.78 -1.94
C SER A 28 -11.05 6.17 -1.29
N CYS A 29 -10.08 5.26 -1.19
CA CYS A 29 -8.82 5.49 -0.45
C CYS A 29 -9.01 5.87 1.02
N GLU A 30 -10.12 5.45 1.63
CA GLU A 30 -10.48 5.71 3.04
C GLU A 30 -9.69 4.85 4.04
N THR A 31 -9.08 3.76 3.56
CA THR A 31 -8.36 2.82 4.41
C THR A 31 -6.88 3.19 4.42
N SER A 32 -6.34 3.55 5.59
CA SER A 32 -4.90 3.67 5.76
C SER A 32 -4.28 2.28 5.68
N LEU A 33 -3.62 1.99 4.56
CA LEU A 33 -2.79 0.82 4.43
C LEU A 33 -1.48 1.07 5.19
N PRO A 34 -0.94 0.06 5.89
CA PRO A 34 0.41 0.16 6.41
C PRO A 34 1.36 0.52 5.26
N ILE A 35 1.92 1.73 5.30
CA ILE A 35 3.03 2.13 4.45
C ILE A 35 4.17 1.26 4.91
N CYS A 36 4.36 0.13 4.25
CA CYS A 36 5.47 -0.74 4.57
C CYS A 36 6.73 0.08 4.41
N GLN A 37 7.48 0.25 5.51
CA GLN A 37 8.68 1.08 5.53
C GLN A 37 9.57 0.61 4.37
N GLU A 38 9.63 1.43 3.33
CA GLU A 38 10.52 1.26 2.18
C GLU A 38 10.42 -0.12 1.50
N GLN A 39 9.20 -0.63 1.25
CA GLN A 39 8.98 -1.90 0.53
C GLN A 39 9.81 -3.07 1.08
N CYS A 40 9.74 -3.32 2.39
CA CYS A 40 10.52 -4.38 3.01
C CYS A 40 12.03 -4.14 2.85
N SER A 41 12.47 -2.90 3.10
CA SER A 41 13.86 -2.45 2.93
C SER A 41 14.40 -2.63 1.50
N GLY A 42 13.53 -2.75 0.49
CA GLY A 42 13.92 -3.10 -0.89
C GLY A 42 14.43 -4.53 -1.06
N HIS A 43 14.19 -5.39 -0.05
CA HIS A 43 14.67 -6.77 0.04
C HIS A 43 13.53 -7.78 0.20
N GLY A 44 12.34 -7.41 -0.25
CA GLY A 44 11.19 -8.28 -0.21
C GLY A 44 10.00 -7.71 -0.95
N SER A 45 8.94 -8.51 -0.98
CA SER A 45 7.64 -8.13 -1.52
C SER A 45 6.65 -8.01 -0.37
N PHE A 46 6.00 -6.85 -0.24
CA PHE A 46 4.97 -6.67 0.77
C PHE A 46 3.70 -7.41 0.37
N LEU A 47 3.21 -8.29 1.24
CA LEU A 47 1.97 -9.00 1.05
C LEU A 47 0.83 -8.21 1.69
N LEU A 48 0.02 -7.54 0.86
CA LEU A 48 -1.13 -6.78 1.35
C LEU A 48 -2.18 -7.66 2.04
N ASP A 49 -2.32 -8.92 1.61
CA ASP A 49 -3.27 -9.87 2.19
C ASP A 49 -2.99 -10.20 3.66
N THR A 50 -1.71 -10.21 4.05
CA THR A 50 -1.27 -10.62 5.39
C THR A 50 -0.64 -9.49 6.19
N GLY A 51 -0.31 -8.37 5.55
CA GLY A 51 0.34 -7.23 6.18
C GLY A 51 1.79 -7.50 6.58
N VAL A 52 2.45 -8.49 5.96
CA VAL A 52 3.85 -8.85 6.23
C VAL A 52 4.71 -8.81 4.97
N CYS A 53 5.99 -8.55 5.17
CA CYS A 53 6.98 -8.64 4.13
C CYS A 53 7.41 -10.08 3.85
N ASN A 54 7.26 -10.51 2.60
CA ASN A 54 7.90 -11.71 2.10
C ASN A 54 9.32 -11.38 1.64
N CYS A 55 10.31 -11.74 2.45
CA CYS A 55 11.70 -11.42 2.19
C CYS A 55 12.33 -12.25 1.07
N ASP A 56 13.24 -11.61 0.34
CA ASP A 56 14.13 -12.27 -0.61
C ASP A 56 15.05 -13.27 0.11
N PRO A 57 15.53 -14.32 -0.59
CA PRO A 57 16.44 -15.28 0.01
C PRO A 57 17.71 -14.58 0.53
N LYS A 58 18.00 -14.81 1.82
CA LYS A 58 19.04 -14.18 2.68
C LYS A 58 18.60 -12.95 3.47
N TRP A 59 17.36 -12.49 3.32
CA TRP A 59 16.78 -11.42 4.12
C TRP A 59 15.68 -11.96 5.03
N THR A 60 15.54 -11.36 6.20
CA THR A 60 14.69 -11.76 7.30
C THR A 60 14.28 -10.54 8.14
N GLY A 61 13.34 -10.74 9.06
CA GLY A 61 12.75 -9.68 9.88
C GLY A 61 11.44 -9.14 9.30
N SER A 62 10.72 -8.37 10.10
CA SER A 62 9.38 -7.84 9.79
C SER A 62 9.34 -7.00 8.51
N ASP A 63 10.46 -6.32 8.23
CA ASP A 63 10.67 -5.41 7.10
C ASP A 63 11.85 -5.86 6.22
N CYS A 64 12.28 -7.12 6.32
CA CYS A 64 13.39 -7.70 5.54
C CYS A 64 14.71 -6.92 5.61
N SER A 65 14.99 -6.30 6.76
CA SER A 65 16.21 -5.51 6.96
C SER A 65 17.41 -6.32 7.46
N THR A 66 17.24 -7.60 7.82
CA THR A 66 18.27 -8.43 8.51
C THR A 66 18.60 -9.68 7.73
#